data_AF-A0A2N5C3I2-F1
#
_entry.id   AF-A0A2N5C3I2-F1
#
_cell.length_a   1.000
_cell.length_b   1.000
_cell.length_c   1.000
_cell.angle_alpha   90.00
_cell.angle_beta   90.00
_cell.angle_gamma   90.00
#
_symmetry.space_group_name_H-M   'P 1'
#
loop_
_entity.id
_entity.type
_entity.pdbx_description
1 polymer ?
#
loop_
_entity_poly.entity_id
_entity_poly.type
_entity_poly.pdbx_seq_one_letter_code
_entity_poly.pdbx_strand_id
1 'polypeptide(L)'
;MRWLPYFSQIVMTNLDTEDKESSSLLFVAKCTMVCTLLVATIVAAIYAFAFWGRSIETQPDAWGQLGDYFGGVMNPIVGLATVVLIFVTVRIQTRELRSSLEELRQSNLVLEAQLKSTARQNFEQTLFAWLSNYRDLLDSVVVIGETTTFTGRRALHSMYLRFISPKRLLTSKIEAVAPIRRVMIEATRNRGHLTEQMIDSIEEAPRTALVAFAEESFGELYAEHEYQLDSLFRTLFRIFRWIDEHEELSVEQKWFYAALVRAQLSWTELAFLFYNGLSARGSPFATIANKYAIFDNLNLNSDIALWITKLSRIPDPYGIAAFNSAEAKRLLRGNCQEDRGRAETSSRCLQQL
;
A
#
# COMPACT_ATOMS: atom_id res chain seq x y z
N MET A 1 -8.05 -6.85 20.83
CA MET A 1 -8.90 -8.06 20.69
C MET A 1 -9.67 -8.41 22.00
N ARG A 2 -10.29 -7.45 22.71
CA ARG A 2 -11.08 -7.74 23.94
C ARG A 2 -12.55 -7.28 23.90
N TRP A 3 -13.00 -6.70 22.78
CA TRP A 3 -14.36 -6.13 22.63
C TRP A 3 -15.34 -7.01 21.84
N LEU A 4 -14.86 -8.08 21.20
CA LEU A 4 -15.68 -9.00 20.39
C LEU A 4 -16.79 -9.76 21.16
N PRO A 5 -16.59 -10.26 22.40
CA PRO A 5 -17.61 -11.10 23.04
C PRO A 5 -18.83 -10.29 23.53
N TYR A 6 -18.64 -9.08 24.04
CA TYR A 6 -19.74 -8.26 24.57
C TYR A 6 -20.67 -7.72 23.47
N PHE A 7 -20.13 -7.41 22.30
CA PHE A 7 -20.91 -6.96 21.14
C PHE A 7 -21.75 -8.10 20.55
N SER A 8 -21.19 -9.31 20.48
CA SER A 8 -21.92 -10.49 20.00
C SER A 8 -23.13 -10.84 20.87
N GLN A 9 -23.03 -10.62 22.19
CA GLN A 9 -24.08 -10.98 23.13
C GLN A 9 -25.27 -10.00 23.06
N ILE A 10 -25.03 -8.70 22.91
CA ILE A 10 -26.07 -7.68 22.75
C ILE A 10 -26.79 -7.82 21.40
N VAL A 11 -26.03 -8.08 20.32
CA VAL A 11 -26.60 -8.31 18.99
C VAL A 11 -27.46 -9.57 18.99
N MET A 12 -26.99 -10.68 19.57
CA MET A 12 -27.77 -11.92 19.71
C MET A 12 -29.07 -11.72 20.52
N THR A 13 -29.02 -11.00 21.65
CA THR A 13 -30.24 -10.76 22.45
C THR A 13 -31.27 -9.89 21.73
N ASN A 14 -30.83 -8.92 20.92
CA ASN A 14 -31.75 -8.08 20.14
C ASN A 14 -32.38 -8.88 18.98
N LEU A 15 -31.59 -9.72 18.30
CA LEU A 15 -32.08 -10.63 17.25
C LEU A 15 -33.15 -11.60 17.81
N ASP A 16 -32.92 -12.20 18.98
CA ASP A 16 -33.89 -13.09 19.63
C ASP A 16 -35.22 -12.40 19.99
N THR A 17 -35.17 -11.11 20.38
CA THR A 17 -36.38 -10.32 20.66
C THR A 17 -37.12 -9.92 19.40
N GLU A 18 -36.40 -9.61 18.32
CA GLU A 18 -36.98 -9.24 17.02
C GLU A 18 -37.60 -10.43 16.29
N ASP A 19 -36.99 -11.62 16.39
CA ASP A 19 -37.54 -12.88 15.87
C ASP A 19 -38.82 -13.29 16.59
N LYS A 20 -38.87 -13.13 17.93
CA LYS A 20 -40.10 -13.33 18.70
C LYS A 20 -41.21 -12.37 18.26
N GLU A 21 -40.88 -11.11 17.99
CA GLU A 21 -41.85 -10.12 17.51
C GLU A 21 -42.29 -10.39 16.06
N SER A 22 -41.44 -10.94 15.21
CA SER A 22 -41.81 -11.37 13.85
C SER A 22 -42.77 -12.57 13.89
N SER A 23 -42.48 -13.56 14.73
CA SER A 23 -43.33 -14.73 14.91
C SER A 23 -44.72 -14.37 15.46
N SER A 24 -44.81 -13.39 16.37
CA SER A 24 -46.07 -12.91 16.91
C SER A 24 -46.89 -12.11 15.90
N LEU A 25 -46.25 -11.29 15.05
CA LEU A 25 -46.93 -10.60 13.94
C LEU A 25 -47.48 -11.58 12.91
N LEU A 26 -46.71 -12.61 12.55
CA LEU A 26 -47.17 -13.68 11.67
C LEU A 26 -48.33 -14.48 12.27
N PHE A 27 -48.30 -14.72 13.59
CA PHE A 27 -49.42 -15.33 14.31
C PHE A 27 -50.68 -14.46 14.27
N VAL A 28 -50.56 -13.15 14.51
CA VAL A 28 -51.67 -12.20 14.42
C VAL A 28 -52.27 -12.19 13.02
N ALA A 29 -51.45 -12.12 11.96
CA ALA A 29 -51.94 -12.16 10.59
C ALA A 29 -52.73 -13.45 10.27
N LYS A 30 -52.22 -14.61 10.72
CA LYS A 30 -52.92 -15.90 10.57
C LYS A 30 -54.25 -15.91 11.32
N CYS A 31 -54.27 -15.45 12.57
CA CYS A 31 -55.48 -15.36 13.38
C CYS A 31 -56.52 -14.43 12.76
N THR A 32 -56.12 -13.24 12.25
CA THR A 32 -57.01 -12.32 11.56
C THR A 32 -57.62 -12.97 10.32
N MET A 33 -56.83 -13.66 9.50
CA MET A 33 -57.32 -14.35 8.31
C MET A 33 -58.32 -15.48 8.65
N VAL A 34 -58.01 -16.30 9.66
CA VAL A 34 -58.91 -17.36 10.15
C VAL A 34 -60.21 -16.78 10.70
N CYS A 35 -60.14 -15.71 11.50
CA CYS A 35 -61.34 -15.06 12.04
C CYS A 35 -62.23 -14.51 10.92
N THR A 36 -61.66 -13.84 9.90
CA THR A 36 -62.44 -13.33 8.76
C THR A 36 -63.11 -14.46 7.98
N LEU A 37 -62.40 -15.57 7.73
CA LEU A 37 -62.95 -16.76 7.06
C LEU A 37 -64.04 -17.45 7.89
N LEU A 38 -63.85 -17.57 9.20
CA LEU A 38 -64.86 -18.15 10.11
C LEU A 38 -66.13 -17.32 10.11
N VAL A 39 -66.03 -16.00 10.21
CA VAL A 39 -67.20 -15.13 10.17
C VAL A 39 -67.91 -15.22 8.82
N ALA A 40 -67.17 -15.18 7.70
CA ALA A 40 -67.75 -15.36 6.38
C ALA A 40 -68.51 -16.69 6.27
N THR A 41 -67.94 -17.77 6.81
CA THR A 41 -68.55 -19.11 6.82
C THR A 41 -69.81 -19.16 7.70
N ILE A 42 -69.78 -18.54 8.88
CA ILE A 42 -70.94 -18.46 9.78
C ILE A 42 -72.08 -17.68 9.12
N VAL A 43 -71.79 -16.54 8.49
CA VAL A 43 -72.79 -15.75 7.77
C VAL A 43 -73.38 -16.57 6.62
N ALA A 44 -72.55 -17.28 5.85
CA ALA A 44 -73.00 -18.18 4.79
C ALA A 44 -73.84 -19.37 5.31
N ALA A 45 -73.51 -19.91 6.49
CA ALA A 45 -74.27 -20.99 7.12
C ALA A 45 -75.62 -20.52 7.68
N ILE A 46 -75.65 -19.34 8.32
CA ILE A 46 -76.89 -18.69 8.75
C ILE A 46 -77.80 -18.45 7.53
N TYR A 47 -77.22 -18.00 6.42
CA TYR A 47 -77.92 -17.87 5.16
C TYR A 47 -78.49 -19.21 4.66
N ALA A 48 -77.65 -20.24 4.53
CA ALA A 48 -78.08 -21.56 4.08
C ALA A 48 -79.20 -22.15 4.95
N PHE A 49 -79.17 -21.92 6.26
CA PHE A 49 -80.20 -22.35 7.20
C PHE A 49 -81.49 -21.52 7.10
N ALA A 50 -81.38 -20.18 7.02
CA ALA A 50 -82.54 -19.29 6.95
C ALA A 50 -83.37 -19.48 5.67
N PHE A 51 -82.74 -19.88 4.58
CA PHE A 51 -83.38 -20.15 3.29
C PHE A 51 -83.66 -21.63 3.04
N TRP A 52 -83.39 -22.50 4.02
CA TRP A 52 -83.66 -23.93 3.90
C TRP A 52 -85.17 -24.20 3.81
N GLY A 53 -85.64 -24.62 2.64
CA GLY A 53 -87.05 -25.01 2.40
C GLY A 53 -88.00 -23.88 2.00
N ARG A 54 -87.49 -22.69 1.62
CA ARG A 54 -88.32 -21.61 1.04
C ARG A 54 -88.22 -21.58 -0.50
N SER A 55 -89.31 -21.22 -1.18
CA SER A 55 -89.31 -21.00 -2.63
C SER A 55 -88.43 -19.80 -3.00
N ILE A 56 -87.56 -19.98 -3.99
CA ILE A 56 -86.64 -18.94 -4.49
C ILE A 56 -87.49 -17.79 -5.06
N GLU A 57 -87.42 -16.62 -4.41
CA GLU A 57 -88.16 -15.43 -4.82
C GLU A 57 -87.62 -14.91 -6.16
N THR A 58 -88.49 -14.77 -7.18
CA THR A 58 -88.11 -14.42 -8.56
C THR A 58 -87.94 -12.92 -8.80
N GLN A 59 -88.20 -12.08 -7.79
CA GLN A 59 -88.06 -10.62 -7.89
C GLN A 59 -86.61 -10.19 -7.59
N PRO A 60 -85.91 -9.52 -8.53
CA PRO A 60 -84.52 -9.10 -8.36
C PRO A 60 -84.26 -8.15 -7.17
N ASP A 61 -85.24 -7.34 -6.78
CA ASP A 61 -85.08 -6.33 -5.71
C ASP A 61 -84.84 -6.97 -4.33
N ALA A 62 -85.44 -8.13 -4.06
CA ALA A 62 -85.24 -8.89 -2.82
C ALA A 62 -83.80 -9.43 -2.71
N TRP A 63 -83.20 -9.81 -3.85
CA TRP A 63 -81.79 -10.22 -3.91
C TRP A 63 -80.83 -9.04 -3.69
N GLY A 64 -81.21 -7.84 -4.14
CA GLY A 64 -80.47 -6.60 -3.86
C GLY A 64 -80.44 -6.26 -2.37
N GLN A 65 -81.61 -6.21 -1.72
CA GLN A 65 -81.73 -5.91 -0.28
C GLN A 65 -81.00 -6.95 0.60
N LEU A 66 -81.00 -8.21 0.16
CA LEU A 66 -80.25 -9.27 0.82
C LEU A 66 -78.74 -9.09 0.66
N GLY A 67 -78.28 -8.75 -0.55
CA GLY A 67 -76.89 -8.39 -0.81
C GLY A 67 -76.44 -7.20 0.04
N ASP A 68 -77.31 -6.23 0.26
CA ASP A 68 -77.03 -5.06 1.11
C ASP A 68 -76.86 -5.43 2.59
N TYR A 69 -77.64 -6.39 3.11
CA TYR A 69 -77.44 -6.91 4.48
C TYR A 69 -76.12 -7.68 4.62
N PHE A 70 -75.83 -8.58 3.68
CA PHE A 70 -74.57 -9.34 3.67
C PHE A 70 -73.37 -8.40 3.53
N GLY A 71 -73.43 -7.45 2.60
CA GLY A 71 -72.41 -6.41 2.41
C GLY A 71 -72.27 -5.50 3.63
N GLY A 72 -73.37 -5.14 4.29
CA GLY A 72 -73.38 -4.30 5.49
C GLY A 72 -72.67 -4.93 6.69
N VAL A 73 -72.71 -6.26 6.83
CA VAL A 73 -71.99 -6.99 7.89
C VAL A 73 -70.56 -7.36 7.45
N MET A 74 -70.38 -7.81 6.21
CA MET A 74 -69.08 -8.28 5.72
C MET A 74 -68.10 -7.15 5.45
N ASN A 75 -68.54 -6.01 4.93
CA ASN A 75 -67.64 -4.91 4.55
C ASN A 75 -66.88 -4.33 5.75
N PRO A 76 -67.50 -4.04 6.91
CA PRO A 76 -66.74 -3.59 8.09
C PRO A 76 -65.73 -4.61 8.61
N ILE A 77 -66.07 -5.90 8.55
CA ILE A 77 -65.22 -6.99 9.05
C ILE A 77 -64.01 -7.20 8.15
N VAL A 78 -64.23 -7.26 6.84
CA VAL A 78 -63.16 -7.32 5.83
C VAL A 78 -62.32 -6.05 5.86
N GLY A 79 -62.94 -4.88 6.03
CA GLY A 79 -62.26 -3.60 6.16
C GLY A 79 -61.30 -3.55 7.35
N LEU A 80 -61.76 -3.95 8.54
CA LEU A 80 -60.93 -4.00 9.74
C LEU A 80 -59.80 -5.03 9.61
N ALA A 81 -60.10 -6.21 9.06
CA ALA A 81 -59.09 -7.23 8.78
C ALA A 81 -58.02 -6.73 7.80
N THR A 82 -58.42 -5.99 6.76
CA THR A 82 -57.52 -5.41 5.76
C THR A 82 -56.57 -4.40 6.41
N VAL A 83 -57.07 -3.51 7.28
CA VAL A 83 -56.23 -2.55 8.01
C VAL A 83 -55.20 -3.26 8.89
N VAL A 84 -55.61 -4.30 9.63
CA VAL A 84 -54.70 -5.08 10.48
C VAL A 84 -53.65 -5.80 9.64
N LEU A 85 -54.04 -6.44 8.54
CA LEU A 85 -53.11 -7.15 7.65
C LEU A 85 -52.12 -6.19 6.97
N ILE A 86 -52.56 -5.03 6.50
CA ILE A 86 -51.67 -3.99 5.93
C ILE A 86 -50.71 -3.49 7.00
N PHE A 87 -51.18 -3.21 8.22
CA PHE A 87 -50.32 -2.78 9.32
C PHE A 87 -49.24 -3.82 9.65
N VAL A 88 -49.61 -5.09 9.77
CA VAL A 88 -48.65 -6.19 9.99
C VAL A 88 -47.65 -6.28 8.84
N THR A 89 -48.14 -6.22 7.60
CA THR A 89 -47.30 -6.30 6.39
C THR A 89 -46.29 -5.15 6.33
N VAL A 90 -46.72 -3.91 6.56
CA VAL A 90 -45.83 -2.73 6.60
C VAL A 90 -44.78 -2.87 7.69
N ARG A 91 -45.15 -3.41 8.86
CA ARG A 91 -44.20 -3.64 9.95
C ARG A 91 -43.14 -4.68 9.58
N ILE A 92 -43.53 -5.78 8.94
CA ILE A 92 -42.60 -6.81 8.45
C ILE A 92 -41.68 -6.24 7.37
N GLN A 93 -42.24 -5.58 6.34
CA GLN A 93 -41.46 -4.96 5.25
C GLN A 93 -40.45 -3.93 5.77
N THR A 94 -40.83 -3.12 6.75
CA THR A 94 -39.91 -2.14 7.36
C THR A 94 -38.73 -2.82 8.06
N ARG A 95 -38.92 -4.02 8.62
CA ARG A 95 -37.85 -4.80 9.24
C ARG A 95 -36.93 -5.43 8.21
N GLU A 96 -37.48 -6.09 7.19
CA GLU A 96 -36.70 -6.67 6.10
C GLU A 96 -35.83 -5.60 5.42
N LEU A 97 -36.39 -4.41 5.18
CA LEU A 97 -35.63 -3.29 4.62
C LEU A 97 -34.49 -2.83 5.54
N ARG A 98 -34.71 -2.78 6.86
CA ARG A 98 -33.65 -2.42 7.81
C ARG A 98 -32.54 -3.45 7.84
N SER A 99 -32.88 -4.75 7.84
CA SER A 99 -31.91 -5.84 7.77
C SER A 99 -31.12 -5.78 6.45
N SER A 100 -31.79 -5.58 5.32
CA SER A 100 -31.13 -5.43 4.01
C SER A 100 -30.21 -4.21 3.95
N LEU A 101 -30.64 -3.06 4.48
CA LEU A 101 -29.79 -1.87 4.56
C LEU A 101 -28.57 -2.09 5.45
N GLU A 102 -28.70 -2.84 6.53
CA GLU A 102 -27.57 -3.16 7.40
C GLU A 102 -26.58 -4.10 6.72
N GLU A 103 -27.06 -5.15 6.05
CA GLU A 103 -26.21 -6.05 5.24
C GLU A 103 -25.47 -5.28 4.14
N LEU A 104 -26.15 -4.36 3.45
CA LEU A 104 -25.51 -3.49 2.46
C LEU A 104 -24.45 -2.59 3.08
N ARG A 105 -24.70 -2.02 4.26
CA ARG A 105 -23.69 -1.23 4.98
C ARG A 105 -22.48 -2.06 5.35
N GLN A 106 -22.69 -3.27 5.89
CA GLN A 106 -21.60 -4.18 6.22
C GLN A 106 -20.82 -4.59 4.96
N SER A 107 -21.51 -4.91 3.87
CA SER A 107 -20.90 -5.22 2.58
C SER A 107 -20.05 -4.05 2.04
N ASN A 108 -20.54 -2.82 2.15
CA ASN A 108 -19.78 -1.63 1.73
C ASN A 108 -18.51 -1.45 2.57
N LEU A 109 -18.58 -1.64 3.89
CA LEU A 109 -17.40 -1.55 4.77
C LEU A 109 -16.35 -2.62 4.43
N VAL A 110 -16.79 -3.86 4.18
CA VAL A 110 -15.90 -4.95 3.74
C VAL A 110 -15.28 -4.64 2.38
N LEU A 111 -16.08 -4.11 1.45
CA LEU A 111 -15.61 -3.73 0.12
C LEU A 111 -14.54 -2.63 0.19
N GLU A 112 -14.74 -1.60 1.00
CA GLU A 112 -13.74 -0.54 1.20
C GLU A 112 -12.40 -1.10 1.73
N ALA A 113 -12.46 -2.00 2.72
CA ALA A 113 -11.27 -2.68 3.23
C ALA A 113 -10.60 -3.55 2.16
N GLN A 114 -11.39 -4.23 1.33
CA GLN A 114 -10.91 -5.06 0.23
C GLN A 114 -10.26 -4.23 -0.89
N LEU A 115 -10.82 -3.06 -1.23
CA LEU A 115 -10.25 -2.14 -2.21
C LEU A 115 -8.85 -1.69 -1.77
N LYS A 116 -8.70 -1.30 -0.51
CA LYS A 116 -7.39 -0.93 0.05
C LYS A 116 -6.39 -2.10 0.02
N SER A 117 -6.83 -3.32 0.34
CA SER A 117 -5.95 -4.49 0.25
C SER A 117 -5.56 -4.81 -1.20
N THR A 118 -6.48 -4.63 -2.15
CA THR A 118 -6.26 -4.89 -3.57
C THR A 118 -5.31 -3.86 -4.17
N ALA A 119 -5.49 -2.58 -3.85
CA ALA A 119 -4.58 -1.51 -4.28
C ALA A 119 -3.14 -1.81 -3.82
N ARG A 120 -2.98 -2.25 -2.57
CA ARG A 120 -1.67 -2.66 -2.04
C ARG A 120 -1.10 -3.88 -2.78
N GLN A 121 -1.91 -4.90 -3.08
CA GLN A 121 -1.45 -6.06 -3.84
C GLN A 121 -1.01 -5.67 -5.26
N ASN A 122 -1.78 -4.82 -5.95
CA ASN A 122 -1.44 -4.33 -7.28
C ASN A 122 -0.11 -3.54 -7.27
N PHE A 123 0.09 -2.71 -6.24
CA PHE A 123 1.36 -2.03 -6.01
C PHE A 123 2.51 -3.02 -5.85
N GLU A 124 2.37 -4.01 -4.95
CA GLU A 124 3.41 -5.01 -4.68
C GLU A 124 3.74 -5.82 -5.93
N GLN A 125 2.73 -6.26 -6.69
CA GLN A 125 2.92 -6.96 -7.97
C GLN A 125 3.69 -6.11 -8.99
N THR A 126 3.34 -4.82 -9.12
CA THR A 126 4.03 -3.89 -10.02
C THR A 126 5.49 -3.69 -9.59
N LEU A 127 5.73 -3.54 -8.29
CA LEU A 127 7.09 -3.43 -7.74
C LEU A 127 7.93 -4.67 -8.07
N PHE A 128 7.38 -5.87 -7.85
CA PHE A 128 8.10 -7.11 -8.14
C PHE A 128 8.35 -7.32 -9.63
N ALA A 129 7.41 -6.92 -10.48
CA ALA A 129 7.60 -6.93 -11.94
C ALA A 129 8.75 -6.00 -12.36
N TRP A 130 8.81 -4.79 -11.81
CA TRP A 130 9.91 -3.85 -12.06
C TRP A 130 11.25 -4.36 -11.53
N LEU A 131 11.28 -5.00 -10.36
CA LEU A 131 12.49 -5.63 -9.84
C LEU A 131 12.96 -6.80 -10.70
N SER A 132 12.03 -7.58 -11.26
CA SER A 132 12.39 -8.61 -12.22
C SER A 132 12.99 -8.01 -13.48
N ASN A 133 12.36 -6.97 -14.04
CA ASN A 133 12.90 -6.28 -15.21
C ASN A 133 14.29 -5.67 -14.94
N TYR A 134 14.52 -5.11 -13.75
CA TYR A 134 15.84 -4.64 -13.35
C TYR A 134 16.89 -5.76 -13.35
N ARG A 135 16.55 -6.94 -12.81
CA ARG A 135 17.44 -8.12 -12.85
C ARG A 135 17.71 -8.58 -14.28
N ASP A 136 16.70 -8.58 -15.16
CA ASP A 136 16.87 -8.97 -16.56
C ASP A 136 17.81 -8.00 -17.30
N LEU A 137 17.65 -6.69 -17.07
CA LEU A 137 18.58 -5.67 -17.57
C LEU A 137 19.99 -5.89 -17.03
N LEU A 138 20.11 -6.19 -15.73
CA LEU A 138 21.40 -6.43 -15.10
C LEU A 138 22.09 -7.63 -15.75
N ASP A 139 21.39 -8.75 -15.89
CA ASP A 139 21.91 -9.98 -16.49
C ASP A 139 22.27 -9.82 -17.97
N SER A 140 21.65 -8.86 -18.67
CA SER A 140 21.98 -8.50 -20.06
C SER A 140 23.30 -7.74 -20.22
N VAL A 141 23.90 -7.23 -19.13
CA VAL A 141 25.20 -6.53 -19.21
C VAL A 141 26.30 -7.52 -19.57
N VAL A 142 27.10 -7.18 -20.58
CA VAL A 142 28.19 -7.99 -21.10
C VAL A 142 29.50 -7.19 -21.16
N VAL A 143 30.59 -7.85 -20.75
CA VAL A 143 31.96 -7.38 -21.01
C VAL A 143 32.73 -8.53 -21.65
N ILE A 144 33.31 -8.27 -22.82
CA ILE A 144 34.13 -9.24 -23.55
C ILE A 144 35.58 -9.02 -23.12
N GLY A 145 36.14 -9.97 -22.37
CA GLY A 145 37.58 -10.02 -22.09
C GLY A 145 38.32 -10.82 -23.17
N GLU A 146 39.65 -10.90 -23.05
CA GLU A 146 40.52 -11.60 -24.02
C GLU A 146 40.22 -13.10 -24.13
N THR A 147 39.93 -13.75 -23.00
CA THR A 147 39.68 -15.20 -22.93
C THR A 147 38.28 -15.56 -22.45
N THR A 148 37.59 -14.60 -21.82
CA THR A 148 36.36 -14.88 -21.07
C THR A 148 35.38 -13.72 -21.23
N THR A 149 34.14 -14.04 -21.55
CA THR A 149 33.02 -13.09 -21.51
C THR A 149 32.42 -13.09 -20.10
N PHE A 150 32.27 -11.91 -19.52
CA PHE A 150 31.58 -11.70 -18.25
C PHE A 150 30.17 -11.19 -18.53
N THR A 151 29.21 -11.67 -17.77
CA THR A 151 27.80 -11.25 -17.85
C THR A 151 27.29 -10.80 -16.49
N GLY A 152 26.21 -10.02 -16.47
CA GLY A 152 25.50 -9.66 -15.25
C GLY A 152 26.37 -8.92 -14.24
N ARG A 153 26.22 -9.30 -12.97
CA ARG A 153 27.05 -8.77 -11.86
C ARG A 153 28.54 -8.99 -12.07
N ARG A 154 28.95 -10.07 -12.73
CA ARG A 154 30.38 -10.32 -13.02
C ARG A 154 30.92 -9.34 -14.05
N ALA A 155 30.09 -8.95 -15.02
CA ALA A 155 30.43 -7.90 -15.98
C ALA A 155 30.64 -6.57 -15.27
N LEU A 156 29.68 -6.14 -14.42
CA LEU A 156 29.83 -4.92 -13.63
C LEU A 156 31.08 -4.97 -12.73
N HIS A 157 31.32 -6.10 -12.07
CA HIS A 157 32.50 -6.25 -11.21
C HIS A 157 33.81 -6.18 -12.02
N SER A 158 33.84 -6.75 -13.23
CA SER A 158 34.97 -6.62 -14.15
C SER A 158 35.21 -5.17 -14.57
N MET A 159 34.16 -4.41 -14.88
CA MET A 159 34.26 -2.98 -15.16
C MET A 159 34.82 -2.23 -13.94
N TYR A 160 34.27 -2.46 -12.75
CA TYR A 160 34.77 -1.86 -11.51
C TYR A 160 36.26 -2.14 -11.30
N LEU A 161 36.69 -3.39 -11.48
CA LEU A 161 38.10 -3.78 -11.39
C LEU A 161 38.99 -3.03 -12.39
N ARG A 162 38.50 -2.83 -13.61
CA ARG A 162 39.25 -2.18 -14.70
C ARG A 162 39.40 -0.67 -14.50
N PHE A 163 38.36 0.03 -14.04
CA PHE A 163 38.36 1.50 -14.05
C PHE A 163 38.54 2.13 -12.67
N ILE A 164 37.89 1.59 -11.63
CA ILE A 164 37.71 2.29 -10.34
C ILE A 164 38.50 1.64 -9.22
N SER A 165 38.85 0.36 -9.34
CA SER A 165 39.40 -0.39 -8.22
C SER A 165 40.66 0.22 -7.61
N PRO A 166 40.96 -0.07 -6.33
CA PRO A 166 42.18 0.39 -5.65
C PRO A 166 43.47 0.13 -6.43
N LYS A 167 43.51 -0.89 -7.30
CA LYS A 167 44.66 -1.18 -8.17
C LYS A 167 44.96 -0.04 -9.14
N ARG A 168 43.94 0.65 -9.67
CA ARG A 168 44.10 1.79 -10.57
C ARG A 168 44.83 2.94 -9.88
N LEU A 169 44.47 3.22 -8.63
CA LEU A 169 45.14 4.20 -7.79
C LEU A 169 46.61 3.82 -7.52
N LEU A 170 46.89 2.55 -7.26
CA LEU A 170 48.26 2.06 -7.07
C LEU A 170 49.13 2.24 -8.33
N THR A 171 48.53 2.13 -9.51
CA THR A 171 49.22 2.29 -10.81
C THR A 171 49.20 3.71 -11.35
N SER A 172 48.48 4.65 -10.71
CA SER A 172 48.35 6.01 -11.24
C SER A 172 49.67 6.78 -11.13
N LYS A 173 49.96 7.58 -12.16
CA LYS A 173 51.12 8.50 -12.19
C LYS A 173 50.78 9.90 -11.68
N ILE A 174 49.58 10.09 -11.12
CA ILE A 174 49.12 11.38 -10.63
C ILE A 174 49.81 11.67 -9.30
N GLU A 175 50.59 12.76 -9.25
CA GLU A 175 51.34 13.14 -8.04
C GLU A 175 50.42 13.58 -6.90
N ALA A 176 49.28 14.21 -7.22
CA ALA A 176 48.32 14.68 -6.23
C ALA A 176 47.76 13.55 -5.34
N VAL A 177 47.71 12.31 -5.84
CA VAL A 177 47.24 11.13 -5.08
C VAL A 177 48.39 10.27 -4.53
N ALA A 178 49.65 10.69 -4.72
CA ALA A 178 50.82 9.96 -4.24
C ALA A 178 50.85 9.72 -2.71
N PRO A 179 50.39 10.65 -1.85
CA PRO A 179 50.30 10.40 -0.41
C PRO A 179 49.37 9.22 -0.08
N ILE A 180 48.23 9.13 -0.76
CA ILE A 180 47.25 8.05 -0.54
C ILE A 180 47.82 6.71 -1.01
N ARG A 181 48.47 6.70 -2.18
CA ARG A 181 49.16 5.51 -2.70
C ARG A 181 50.18 4.97 -1.69
N ARG A 182 50.93 5.85 -1.01
CA ARG A 182 51.88 5.47 0.05
C ARG A 182 51.17 4.80 1.23
N VAL A 183 50.08 5.40 1.72
CA VAL A 183 49.25 4.83 2.81
C VAL A 183 48.72 3.44 2.45
N MET A 184 48.26 3.24 1.21
CA MET A 184 47.78 1.94 0.75
C MET A 184 48.89 0.88 0.69
N ILE A 185 50.07 1.24 0.20
CA ILE A 185 51.23 0.34 0.15
C ILE A 185 51.63 -0.08 1.57
N GLU A 186 51.64 0.86 2.50
CA GLU A 186 51.93 0.60 3.91
C GLU A 186 50.91 -0.34 4.56
N ALA A 187 49.61 -0.07 4.37
CA ALA A 187 48.55 -0.94 4.87
C ALA A 187 48.69 -2.39 4.33
N THR A 188 48.96 -2.52 3.03
CA THR A 188 49.17 -3.82 2.37
C THR A 188 50.39 -4.55 2.94
N ARG A 189 51.48 -3.82 3.19
CA ARG A 189 52.74 -4.38 3.72
C ARG A 189 52.58 -4.93 5.12
N ASN A 190 51.76 -4.30 5.96
CA ASN A 190 51.54 -4.70 7.34
C ASN A 190 50.53 -5.86 7.50
N ARG A 191 50.10 -6.51 6.40
CA ARG A 191 48.97 -7.47 6.37
C ARG A 191 47.72 -6.94 7.08
N GLY A 192 47.61 -5.62 7.17
CA GLY A 192 46.55 -4.92 7.87
C GLY A 192 45.46 -4.46 6.91
N HIS A 193 44.32 -4.10 7.48
CA HIS A 193 43.32 -3.30 6.76
C HIS A 193 43.68 -1.82 6.95
N LEU A 194 43.25 -0.96 6.02
CA LEU A 194 43.27 0.48 6.23
C LEU A 194 42.51 0.81 7.52
N THR A 195 43.05 1.73 8.33
CA THR A 195 42.39 2.21 9.55
C THR A 195 41.98 3.67 9.39
N GLU A 196 41.00 4.10 10.19
CA GLU A 196 40.52 5.49 10.17
C GLU A 196 41.65 6.47 10.52
N GLN A 197 42.51 6.11 11.48
CA GLN A 197 43.71 6.89 11.83
C GLN A 197 44.66 7.10 10.64
N MET A 198 44.87 6.07 9.81
CA MET A 198 45.71 6.20 8.62
C MET A 198 45.09 7.16 7.61
N ILE A 199 43.77 7.17 7.47
CA ILE A 199 43.07 8.05 6.54
C ILE A 199 43.01 9.48 7.05
N ASP A 200 42.80 9.68 8.35
CA ASP A 200 42.78 11.00 8.98
C ASP A 200 44.14 11.69 8.94
N SER A 201 45.23 10.91 8.87
CA SER A 201 46.58 11.44 8.68
C SER A 201 46.83 12.02 7.28
N ILE A 202 45.94 11.75 6.32
CA ILE A 202 46.08 12.25 4.95
C ILE A 202 45.60 13.70 4.90
N GLU A 203 46.40 14.60 4.35
CA GLU A 203 46.01 16.00 4.14
C GLU A 203 44.74 16.12 3.27
N GLU A 204 44.08 17.28 3.33
CA GLU A 204 42.84 17.51 2.57
C GLU A 204 43.07 17.49 1.05
N ALA A 205 44.15 18.11 0.56
CA ALA A 205 44.41 18.22 -0.88
C ALA A 205 44.53 16.85 -1.59
N PRO A 206 45.29 15.85 -1.08
CA PRO A 206 45.29 14.52 -1.65
C PRO A 206 43.92 13.83 -1.62
N ARG A 207 43.13 14.04 -0.55
CA ARG A 207 41.79 13.47 -0.44
C ARG A 207 40.86 14.02 -1.53
N THR A 208 40.88 15.33 -1.75
CA THR A 208 40.13 15.98 -2.83
C THR A 208 40.60 15.48 -4.21
N ALA A 209 41.90 15.33 -4.41
CA ALA A 209 42.45 14.78 -5.66
C ALA A 209 42.01 13.34 -5.93
N LEU A 210 41.86 12.51 -4.90
CA LEU A 210 41.34 11.16 -5.05
C LEU A 210 39.85 11.15 -5.46
N VAL A 211 39.04 12.02 -4.87
CA VAL A 211 37.63 12.14 -5.25
C VAL A 211 37.51 12.52 -6.72
N ALA A 212 38.26 13.53 -7.17
CA ALA A 212 38.31 13.93 -8.57
C ALA A 212 38.78 12.78 -9.49
N PHE A 213 39.83 12.05 -9.09
CA PHE A 213 40.29 10.87 -9.82
C PHE A 213 39.23 9.77 -9.93
N ALA A 214 38.47 9.53 -8.85
CA ALA A 214 37.42 8.53 -8.84
C ALA A 214 36.22 8.94 -9.69
N GLU A 215 35.84 10.22 -9.66
CA GLU A 215 34.80 10.78 -10.52
C GLU A 215 35.18 10.68 -12.00
N GLU A 216 36.42 11.08 -12.35
CA GLU A 216 36.95 10.95 -13.71
C GLU A 216 36.98 9.49 -14.18
N SER A 217 37.49 8.59 -13.33
CA SER A 217 37.54 7.15 -13.63
C SER A 217 36.15 6.53 -13.81
N PHE A 218 35.16 6.97 -13.03
CA PHE A 218 33.77 6.56 -13.22
C PHE A 218 33.19 7.16 -14.51
N GLY A 219 33.53 8.41 -14.84
CA GLY A 219 33.15 9.06 -16.09
C GLY A 219 33.66 8.31 -17.33
N GLU A 220 34.93 7.89 -17.32
CA GLU A 220 35.51 7.03 -18.37
C GLU A 220 34.76 5.71 -18.50
N LEU A 221 34.53 5.03 -17.36
CA LEU A 221 33.79 3.77 -17.33
C LEU A 221 32.39 3.95 -17.92
N TYR A 222 31.70 5.01 -17.50
CA TYR A 222 30.33 5.27 -17.94
C TYR A 222 30.29 5.57 -19.43
N ALA A 223 31.21 6.38 -19.96
CA ALA A 223 31.29 6.67 -21.38
C ALA A 223 31.56 5.41 -22.24
N GLU A 224 32.42 4.50 -21.78
CA GLU A 224 32.71 3.24 -22.50
C GLU A 224 31.53 2.26 -22.48
N HIS A 225 30.66 2.35 -21.48
CA HIS A 225 29.58 1.37 -21.23
C HIS A 225 28.17 1.97 -21.14
N GLU A 226 27.98 3.22 -21.60
CA GLU A 226 26.74 3.99 -21.45
C GLU A 226 25.52 3.22 -21.96
N TYR A 227 25.66 2.58 -23.13
CA TYR A 227 24.60 1.83 -23.78
C TYR A 227 24.05 0.68 -22.92
N GLN A 228 24.83 0.16 -21.96
CA GLN A 228 24.42 -0.89 -21.02
C GLN A 228 23.97 -0.30 -19.68
N LEU A 229 24.65 0.74 -19.20
CA LEU A 229 24.48 1.26 -17.84
C LEU A 229 23.35 2.28 -17.69
N ASP A 230 23.03 3.06 -18.72
CA ASP A 230 22.00 4.10 -18.66
C ASP A 230 20.64 3.51 -18.24
N SER A 231 20.22 2.44 -18.91
CA SER A 231 18.95 1.78 -18.62
C SER A 231 18.88 1.24 -17.18
N LEU A 232 19.99 0.73 -16.64
CA LEU A 232 20.08 0.22 -15.27
C LEU A 232 19.86 1.31 -14.23
N PHE A 233 20.60 2.41 -14.33
CA PHE A 233 20.48 3.51 -13.37
C PHE A 233 19.11 4.17 -13.45
N ARG A 234 18.62 4.39 -14.68
CA ARG A 234 17.31 5.00 -14.91
C ARG A 234 16.17 4.14 -14.39
N THR A 235 16.20 2.83 -14.59
CA THR A 235 15.19 1.90 -14.07
C THR A 235 15.22 1.88 -12.54
N LEU A 236 16.40 1.77 -11.93
CA LEU A 236 16.48 1.73 -10.47
C LEU A 236 16.04 3.05 -9.83
N PHE A 237 16.45 4.20 -10.38
CA PHE A 237 15.98 5.51 -9.94
C PHE A 237 14.45 5.62 -10.05
N ARG A 238 13.86 5.17 -11.17
CA ARG A 238 12.40 5.17 -11.35
C ARG A 238 11.69 4.29 -10.33
N ILE A 239 12.22 3.12 -9.98
CA ILE A 239 11.65 2.26 -8.93
C ILE A 239 11.56 3.03 -7.61
N PHE A 240 12.67 3.62 -7.16
CA PHE A 240 12.68 4.35 -5.89
C PHE A 240 11.79 5.60 -5.93
N ARG A 241 11.84 6.36 -7.03
CA ARG A 241 11.01 7.55 -7.21
C ARG A 241 9.52 7.19 -7.20
N TRP A 242 9.13 6.11 -7.87
CA TRP A 242 7.75 5.65 -7.88
C TRP A 242 7.26 5.22 -6.49
N ILE A 243 8.11 4.57 -5.69
CA ILE A 243 7.82 4.28 -4.27
C ILE A 243 7.64 5.59 -3.48
N ASP A 244 8.55 6.55 -3.67
CA ASP A 244 8.57 7.81 -2.91
C ASP A 244 7.37 8.72 -3.20
N GLU A 245 6.99 8.81 -4.47
CA GLU A 245 5.90 9.66 -4.94
C GLU A 245 4.52 9.00 -4.79
N HIS A 246 4.43 7.71 -4.43
CA HIS A 246 3.15 7.03 -4.30
C HIS A 246 2.29 7.61 -3.17
N GLU A 247 1.10 8.12 -3.49
CA GLU A 247 0.26 8.88 -2.55
C GLU A 247 -0.35 8.01 -1.45
N GLU A 248 -0.79 6.79 -1.79
CA GLU A 248 -1.48 5.90 -0.86
C GLU A 248 -0.58 5.23 0.19
N LEU A 249 0.75 5.31 0.01
CA LEU A 249 1.70 4.65 0.91
C LEU A 249 2.05 5.54 2.09
N SER A 250 1.98 4.97 3.30
CA SER A 250 2.52 5.62 4.49
C SER A 250 4.05 5.73 4.40
N VAL A 251 4.63 6.66 5.17
CA VAL A 251 6.09 6.83 5.23
C VAL A 251 6.79 5.52 5.63
N GLU A 252 6.20 4.75 6.55
CA GLU A 252 6.70 3.45 6.97
C GLU A 252 6.65 2.41 5.85
N GLN A 253 5.58 2.41 5.04
CA GLN A 253 5.47 1.54 3.88
C GLN A 253 6.49 1.90 2.80
N LYS A 254 6.65 3.20 2.50
CA LYS A 254 7.68 3.69 1.57
C LYS A 254 9.07 3.25 2.00
N TRP A 255 9.39 3.42 3.30
CA TRP A 255 10.64 2.92 3.87
C TRP A 255 10.78 1.40 3.69
N PHE A 256 9.74 0.63 4.03
CA PHE A 256 9.75 -0.82 3.94
C PHE A 256 10.05 -1.30 2.50
N TYR A 257 9.36 -0.75 1.50
CA TYR A 257 9.59 -1.13 0.11
C TYR A 257 10.94 -0.66 -0.41
N ALA A 258 11.38 0.56 -0.09
CA ALA A 258 12.71 1.03 -0.46
C ALA A 258 13.81 0.16 0.16
N ALA A 259 13.65 -0.27 1.40
CA ALA A 259 14.56 -1.21 2.06
C ALA A 259 14.57 -2.59 1.36
N LEU A 260 13.41 -3.06 0.87
CA LEU A 260 13.32 -4.31 0.10
C LEU A 260 14.08 -4.20 -1.23
N VAL A 261 13.94 -3.10 -1.96
CA VAL A 261 14.71 -2.83 -3.19
C VAL A 261 16.21 -2.79 -2.87
N ARG A 262 16.60 -2.02 -1.85
CA ARG A 262 18.00 -1.90 -1.40
C ARG A 262 18.63 -3.25 -1.05
N ALA A 263 17.89 -4.14 -0.41
CA ALA A 263 18.37 -5.47 -0.02
C ALA A 263 18.69 -6.39 -1.22
N GLN A 264 18.18 -6.09 -2.41
CA GLN A 264 18.47 -6.86 -3.63
C GLN A 264 19.78 -6.43 -4.32
N LEU A 265 20.28 -5.23 -4.02
CA LEU A 265 21.46 -4.64 -4.68
C LEU A 265 22.75 -5.28 -4.15
N SER A 266 23.62 -5.73 -5.05
CA SER A 266 24.96 -6.19 -4.68
C SER A 266 25.87 -5.02 -4.28
N TRP A 267 27.00 -5.35 -3.64
CA TRP A 267 28.04 -4.37 -3.34
C TRP A 267 28.50 -3.59 -4.57
N THR A 268 28.68 -4.28 -5.71
CA THR A 268 29.08 -3.64 -6.97
C THR A 268 28.00 -2.67 -7.43
N GLU A 269 26.73 -3.08 -7.49
CA GLU A 269 25.62 -2.18 -7.85
C GLU A 269 25.59 -0.93 -6.95
N LEU A 270 25.75 -1.11 -5.63
CA LEU A 270 25.82 0.01 -4.68
C LEU A 270 27.02 0.92 -4.91
N ALA A 271 28.21 0.38 -5.21
CA ALA A 271 29.39 1.18 -5.52
C ALA A 271 29.19 2.01 -6.80
N PHE A 272 28.62 1.41 -7.84
CA PHE A 272 28.28 2.12 -9.08
C PHE A 272 27.29 3.26 -8.83
N LEU A 273 26.24 3.01 -8.04
CA LEU A 273 25.27 4.04 -7.67
C LEU A 273 25.90 5.17 -6.84
N PHE A 274 26.80 4.81 -5.93
CA PHE A 274 27.54 5.77 -5.14
C PHE A 274 28.31 6.74 -6.04
N TYR A 275 29.17 6.21 -6.93
CA TYR A 275 29.94 7.05 -7.85
C TYR A 275 29.06 7.79 -8.87
N ASN A 276 27.99 7.15 -9.36
CA ASN A 276 27.04 7.81 -10.25
C ASN A 276 26.46 9.07 -9.60
N GLY A 277 26.02 8.99 -8.33
CA GLY A 277 25.43 10.14 -7.66
C GLY A 277 26.41 11.24 -7.26
N LEU A 278 27.73 11.01 -7.30
CA LEU A 278 28.72 12.08 -7.19
C LEU A 278 28.74 12.96 -8.46
N SER A 279 28.42 12.37 -9.61
CA SER A 279 28.36 13.11 -10.87
C SER A 279 27.15 14.04 -10.93
N ALA A 280 27.27 15.15 -11.65
CA ALA A 280 26.16 16.08 -11.86
C ALA A 280 24.89 15.41 -12.46
N ARG A 281 25.07 14.40 -13.32
CA ARG A 281 23.94 13.65 -13.91
C ARG A 281 23.22 12.76 -12.91
N GLY A 282 23.95 12.15 -11.98
CA GLY A 282 23.41 11.22 -10.98
C GLY A 282 22.93 11.88 -9.69
N SER A 283 23.17 13.19 -9.52
CA SER A 283 22.76 13.96 -8.34
C SER A 283 21.31 13.71 -7.87
N PRO A 284 20.29 13.55 -8.75
CA PRO A 284 18.93 13.23 -8.29
C PRO A 284 18.81 11.91 -7.51
N PHE A 285 19.63 10.91 -7.86
CA PHE A 285 19.65 9.64 -7.13
C PHE A 285 20.22 9.83 -5.71
N ALA A 286 21.10 10.79 -5.51
CA ALA A 286 21.67 11.04 -4.20
C ALA A 286 20.63 11.58 -3.19
N THR A 287 19.63 12.33 -3.63
CA THR A 287 18.47 12.69 -2.78
C THR A 287 17.74 11.44 -2.28
N ILE A 288 17.46 10.48 -3.17
CA ILE A 288 16.87 9.18 -2.82
C ILE A 288 17.79 8.40 -1.88
N ALA A 289 19.11 8.43 -2.14
CA ALA A 289 20.09 7.74 -1.33
C ALA A 289 20.06 8.17 0.13
N ASN A 290 20.00 9.49 0.39
CA ASN A 290 19.85 10.05 1.72
C ASN A 290 18.52 9.69 2.37
N LYS A 291 17.44 9.76 1.61
CA LYS A 291 16.09 9.54 2.13
C LYS A 291 15.90 8.10 2.63
N TYR A 292 16.47 7.12 1.94
CA TYR A 292 16.25 5.69 2.21
C TYR A 292 17.48 4.92 2.68
N ALA A 293 18.55 5.63 3.05
CA ALA A 293 19.81 5.04 3.49
C ALA A 293 20.34 3.96 2.53
N ILE A 294 20.42 4.29 1.24
CA ILE A 294 20.74 3.32 0.18
C ILE A 294 22.09 2.61 0.41
N PHE A 295 23.06 3.29 1.01
CA PHE A 295 24.41 2.77 1.24
C PHE A 295 24.66 2.28 2.67
N ASP A 296 23.62 2.06 3.46
CA ASP A 296 23.74 1.58 4.85
C ASP A 296 24.40 0.19 4.96
N ASN A 297 24.34 -0.63 3.89
CA ASN A 297 25.05 -1.91 3.80
C ASN A 297 26.31 -1.86 2.91
N LEU A 298 26.71 -0.68 2.43
CA LEU A 298 27.89 -0.56 1.58
C LEU A 298 29.15 -0.70 2.42
N ASN A 299 29.89 -1.80 2.23
CA ASN A 299 31.19 -1.98 2.88
C ASN A 299 32.25 -1.08 2.21
N LEU A 300 32.72 -0.09 2.96
CA LEU A 300 33.70 0.90 2.49
C LEU A 300 35.14 0.41 2.62
N ASN A 301 35.40 -0.55 3.50
CA ASN A 301 36.76 -1.01 3.80
C ASN A 301 37.41 -1.73 2.60
N SER A 302 36.59 -2.16 1.64
CA SER A 302 37.04 -2.82 0.42
C SER A 302 37.62 -1.84 -0.61
N ASP A 303 37.33 -0.54 -0.48
CA ASP A 303 37.74 0.49 -1.43
C ASP A 303 38.07 1.81 -0.71
N ILE A 304 39.36 2.17 -0.74
CA ILE A 304 39.85 3.42 -0.14
C ILE A 304 39.22 4.67 -0.78
N ALA A 305 38.88 4.62 -2.07
CA ALA A 305 38.20 5.73 -2.74
C ALA A 305 36.79 5.89 -2.16
N LEU A 306 36.00 4.83 -2.04
CA LEU A 306 34.68 4.90 -1.37
C LEU A 306 34.79 5.45 0.05
N TRP A 307 35.79 4.99 0.82
CA TRP A 307 35.95 5.41 2.21
C TRP A 307 36.35 6.88 2.32
N ILE A 308 37.35 7.32 1.55
CA ILE A 308 37.80 8.72 1.55
C ILE A 308 36.70 9.63 1.01
N THR A 309 35.99 9.25 -0.06
CA THR A 309 34.89 10.07 -0.59
C THR A 309 33.79 10.27 0.45
N LYS A 310 33.44 9.26 1.25
CA LYS A 310 32.49 9.42 2.37
C LYS A 310 33.02 10.37 3.45
N LEU A 311 34.31 10.28 3.80
CA LEU A 311 34.93 11.10 4.84
C LEU A 311 35.08 12.57 4.42
N SER A 312 35.43 12.81 3.15
CA SER A 312 35.79 14.13 2.65
C SER A 312 34.63 15.09 2.45
N ARG A 313 33.37 14.64 2.42
CA ARG A 313 32.15 15.49 2.40
C ARG A 313 32.18 16.67 1.39
N ILE A 314 32.78 16.52 0.21
CA ILE A 314 32.92 17.59 -0.81
C ILE A 314 32.71 17.01 -2.24
N PRO A 315 32.00 17.68 -3.17
CA PRO A 315 30.79 18.46 -2.97
C PRO A 315 29.61 17.51 -2.71
N ASP A 316 28.83 17.88 -1.71
CA ASP A 316 27.68 17.16 -1.18
C ASP A 316 26.74 16.67 -2.29
N PRO A 317 26.49 15.35 -2.33
CA PRO A 317 25.08 15.04 -2.20
C PRO A 317 24.79 13.93 -1.21
N TYR A 318 25.76 13.39 -0.45
CA TYR A 318 25.54 12.32 0.52
C TYR A 318 25.83 12.76 1.95
N GLY A 319 24.77 12.88 2.75
CA GLY A 319 24.85 13.05 4.19
C GLY A 319 24.98 11.72 4.94
N ILE A 320 25.03 11.81 6.28
CA ILE A 320 25.09 10.64 7.18
C ILE A 320 23.90 9.69 6.93
N ALA A 321 22.73 10.26 6.61
CA ALA A 321 21.51 9.53 6.33
C ALA A 321 21.65 8.51 5.19
N ALA A 322 22.45 8.80 4.16
CA ALA A 322 22.67 7.86 3.06
C ALA A 322 23.31 6.53 3.49
N PHE A 323 24.00 6.53 4.63
CA PHE A 323 24.76 5.39 5.16
C PHE A 323 24.24 4.88 6.50
N ASN A 324 23.15 5.44 7.02
CA ASN A 324 22.66 5.09 8.35
C ASN A 324 21.14 5.05 8.37
N SER A 325 20.60 3.84 8.45
CA SER A 325 19.16 3.61 8.49
C SER A 325 18.45 4.31 9.65
N ALA A 326 19.08 4.40 10.83
CA ALA A 326 18.47 5.04 11.99
C ALA A 326 18.35 6.55 11.79
N GLU A 327 19.39 7.17 11.22
CA GLU A 327 19.41 8.60 10.94
C GLU A 327 18.44 8.99 9.82
N ALA A 328 18.40 8.23 8.72
CA ALA A 328 17.44 8.48 7.65
C ALA A 328 15.99 8.32 8.13
N LYS A 329 15.68 7.30 8.95
CA LYS A 329 14.36 7.15 9.58
C LYS A 329 14.02 8.32 10.49
N ARG A 330 14.99 8.85 11.23
CA ARG A 330 14.80 10.01 12.11
C ARG A 330 14.40 11.24 11.29
N LEU A 331 15.12 11.54 10.22
CA LEU A 331 14.84 12.68 9.32
C LEU A 331 13.47 12.53 8.63
N LEU A 332 13.16 11.33 8.13
CA LEU A 332 11.86 11.05 7.50
C LEU A 332 10.67 11.28 8.44
N ARG A 333 10.80 10.87 9.71
CA ARG A 333 9.76 11.09 10.72
C ARG A 333 9.67 12.55 11.15
N GLY A 334 10.81 13.22 11.30
CA GLY A 334 10.87 14.65 11.64
C GLY A 334 10.19 15.52 10.60
N ASN A 335 10.50 15.31 9.31
CA ASN A 335 9.87 16.05 8.21
C ASN A 335 8.34 15.80 8.16
N CYS A 336 7.89 14.57 8.43
CA CYS A 336 6.46 14.26 8.49
C CYS A 336 5.73 15.00 9.63
N GLN A 337 6.39 15.23 10.76
CA GLN A 337 5.82 16.00 11.88
C GLN A 337 5.74 17.49 11.55
N GLU A 338 6.76 18.05 10.89
CA GLU A 338 6.74 19.45 10.41
C GLU A 338 5.68 19.69 9.34
N ASP A 339 5.54 18.78 8.37
CA ASP A 339 4.52 18.88 7.31
C ASP A 339 3.10 18.78 7.86
N ARG A 340 2.85 17.90 8.85
CA ARG A 340 1.56 17.85 9.56
C ARG A 340 1.28 19.14 10.32
N GLY A 341 2.27 19.68 11.02
CA GLY A 341 2.14 20.94 11.75
C GLY A 341 1.78 22.11 10.82
N ARG A 342 2.38 22.16 9.63
CA ARG A 342 2.14 23.18 8.60
C ARG A 342 0.79 23.00 7.88
N ALA A 343 0.37 21.76 7.63
CA ALA A 343 -0.94 21.43 7.07
C ALA A 343 -2.09 21.75 8.05
N GLU A 344 -1.91 21.48 9.35
CA GLU A 344 -2.88 21.84 10.39
C GLU A 344 -3.02 23.36 10.56
N THR A 345 -1.93 24.12 10.39
CA THR A 345 -2.00 25.60 10.40
C THR A 345 -2.71 26.15 9.16
N SER A 346 -2.44 25.60 7.97
CA SER A 346 -3.16 25.97 6.73
C SER A 346 -4.64 25.61 6.77
N SER A 347 -4.99 24.42 7.27
CA SER A 347 -6.39 23.98 7.42
C SER A 347 -7.15 24.83 8.43
N ARG A 348 -6.50 25.33 9.48
CA ARG A 348 -7.10 26.29 10.44
C ARG A 348 -7.32 27.66 9.82
N CYS A 349 -6.41 28.15 8.96
CA CYS A 349 -6.60 29.39 8.23
C CYS A 349 -7.77 29.32 7.23
N LEU A 350 -7.99 28.18 6.58
CA LEU A 350 -9.09 27.98 5.64
C LEU A 350 -10.46 27.77 6.31
N GLN A 351 -10.50 27.42 7.60
CA GLN A 351 -11.75 27.34 8.37
C GLN A 351 -12.13 28.67 9.07
N GLN A 352 -11.29 29.71 8.96
CA GLN A 352 -11.51 31.03 9.56
C GLN A 352 -11.80 32.14 8.54
N LEU A 353 -11.92 31.80 7.25
CA LEU A 353 -12.46 32.63 6.17
C LEU A 353 -13.84 32.10 5.78
#